data_AF-A0A0L1J039-F1
#
_entry.id   AF-A0A0L1J039-F1
#
_cell.length_a   1.000
_cell.length_b   1.000
_cell.length_c   1.000
_cell.angle_alpha   90.00
_cell.angle_beta   90.00
_cell.angle_gamma   90.00
#
_symmetry.space_group_name_H-M   'P 1'
#
loop_
_entity.id
_entity.type
_entity.pdbx_description
1 polymer ?
#
loop_
_entity_poly.entity_id
_entity_poly.type
_entity_poly.pdbx_seq_one_letter_code
_entity_poly.pdbx_strand_id
1 'polypeptide(L)'
;MVMILGVGDLKKRDRQSKLRNASVSTGMLEDQQILPTSKRTKKPRDMPGDSRLARFDFVDAPVGELAIIFTDIKGSTSLWETCPDAMRSAIQIHNDILRRQLGIIGGYEVKTEGDAFMVAFSTTTAALLWCFNCQMQLLEAEWPTEILEQPQCEVEYDMDNNIIFRGLSVRMGIHWGEPVCEKDPVTNRMDYFGPMVNRASRISAVADGGQIFVSSDFMSDIQRNLEVFADSERAASTGSEEGYAVDNLGYNIRRELQQLNSLGFVIKDQGERKLKGLENPEPLYLIYPHTLSGRLSIMQKDAASDKNVPTTISKHSQLEIQTDLIWRLWEITLRLERLCGALEYPGEARLKEPNVSLFNVVKNHGGELADSTVVSLVEQQVTRIEMTVSTLAIRNMLRPFRPHDRLDDHAMPIKDVLQELQTQLAEYRALKEQISVSAAGITDRSPSYAATDLASLKDRNSSASSSFLHMSIPADDVDN
;
A
#
# COMPACT_ATOMS: atom_id res chain seq x y z
N MET A 1 -6.70 45.16 49.24
CA MET A 1 -5.88 45.77 48.16
C MET A 1 -4.43 45.50 48.49
N VAL A 2 -3.88 44.39 47.99
CA VAL A 2 -2.51 43.94 48.23
C VAL A 2 -1.94 43.58 46.87
N MET A 3 -1.01 44.38 46.36
CA MET A 3 -0.29 44.12 45.12
C MET A 3 0.93 43.26 45.45
N ILE A 4 0.96 42.05 44.90
CA ILE A 4 2.13 41.17 44.90
C ILE A 4 2.90 41.47 43.60
N LEU A 5 4.08 42.08 43.73
CA LEU A 5 5.01 42.33 42.63
C LEU A 5 5.79 41.05 42.30
N GLY A 6 5.69 40.60 41.05
CA GLY A 6 6.40 39.44 40.50
C GLY A 6 7.86 39.75 40.14
N VAL A 7 8.72 38.78 40.36
CA VAL A 7 10.20 38.84 40.29
C VAL A 7 10.70 38.81 38.82
N GLY A 8 10.31 39.80 38.02
CA GLY A 8 10.71 39.94 36.61
C GLY A 8 11.61 41.15 36.31
N ASP A 9 11.63 42.17 37.17
CA ASP A 9 12.21 43.49 36.84
C ASP A 9 13.62 43.76 37.39
N LEU A 10 14.27 42.76 37.99
CA LEU A 10 15.55 42.97 38.68
C LEU A 10 16.81 42.89 37.80
N LYS A 11 16.70 42.69 36.47
CA LYS A 11 17.87 42.42 35.61
C LYS A 11 18.16 43.46 34.53
N LYS A 12 17.52 44.63 34.57
CA LYS A 12 17.73 45.70 33.56
C LYS A 12 18.47 46.94 34.06
N ARG A 13 19.05 46.91 35.26
CA ARG A 13 19.61 48.10 35.91
C ARG A 13 21.12 48.08 36.16
N ASP A 14 21.88 47.29 35.40
CA ASP A 14 23.34 47.15 35.64
C ASP A 14 24.24 47.35 34.41
N ARG A 15 23.78 48.12 33.42
CA ARG A 15 24.63 48.54 32.29
C ARG A 15 24.47 50.01 31.96
N GLN A 16 24.74 50.88 32.93
CA GLN A 16 24.96 52.31 32.71
C GLN A 16 25.81 52.89 33.84
N SER A 17 27.09 52.52 33.92
CA SER A 17 28.11 53.43 34.43
C SER A 17 29.48 53.05 33.86
N LYS A 18 30.27 54.09 33.54
CA LYS A 18 31.68 54.13 33.14
C LYS A 18 31.92 54.53 31.67
N LEU A 19 31.83 55.84 31.47
CA LEU A 19 32.57 56.61 30.47
C LEU A 19 33.38 57.66 31.24
N ARG A 20 34.72 57.52 31.22
CA ARG A 20 35.73 58.61 31.21
C ARG A 20 37.11 58.08 31.61
N ASN A 21 38.04 58.03 30.66
CA ASN A 21 39.27 58.85 30.65
C ASN A 21 40.04 58.62 29.35
N ALA A 22 40.76 59.67 28.92
CA ALA A 22 41.46 59.80 27.65
C ALA A 22 42.97 59.95 27.87
N SER A 23 43.78 59.41 26.96
CA SER A 23 45.13 59.87 26.52
C SER A 23 45.65 58.89 25.44
N VAL A 24 45.82 59.29 24.16
CA VAL A 24 47.09 59.74 23.49
C VAL A 24 48.13 58.59 23.47
N SER A 25 48.64 58.02 22.35
CA SER A 25 48.97 58.52 21.01
C SER A 25 49.46 57.41 20.03
N THR A 26 49.44 57.74 18.73
CA THR A 26 50.36 57.33 17.60
C THR A 26 50.26 55.93 16.96
N GLY A 27 50.03 55.90 15.63
CA GLY A 27 50.54 54.82 14.76
C GLY A 27 49.63 54.36 13.60
N MET A 28 49.71 55.08 12.48
CA MET A 28 49.43 54.71 11.08
C MET A 28 49.43 53.20 10.72
N LEU A 29 48.39 52.72 10.01
CA LEU A 29 48.40 52.24 8.60
C LEU A 29 47.11 51.48 8.24
N GLU A 30 46.71 51.65 6.98
CA GLU A 30 45.52 51.09 6.31
C GLU A 30 45.51 49.57 6.24
N ASP A 31 44.32 48.95 6.37
CA ASP A 31 43.85 48.02 5.35
C ASP A 31 42.33 47.83 5.41
N GLN A 32 41.71 47.88 4.22
CA GLN A 32 40.27 47.87 4.00
C GLN A 32 39.71 46.46 4.19
N GLN A 33 38.84 46.26 5.20
CA GLN A 33 37.89 45.15 5.23
C GLN A 33 36.46 45.71 5.22
N ILE A 34 35.91 45.82 4.01
CA ILE A 34 34.48 46.05 3.77
C ILE A 34 33.77 44.71 3.99
N LEU A 35 33.30 44.46 5.21
CA LEU A 35 32.27 43.45 5.49
C LEU A 35 30.92 44.19 5.59
N PRO A 36 29.92 43.91 4.74
CA PRO A 36 28.61 44.52 4.89
C PRO A 36 27.93 43.90 6.11
N THR A 37 27.85 44.67 7.20
CA THR A 37 27.03 44.33 8.36
C THR A 37 25.56 44.42 7.95
N SER A 38 24.96 43.28 7.61
CA SER A 38 23.51 43.17 7.46
C SER A 38 22.83 43.66 8.75
N LYS A 39 22.05 44.73 8.63
CA LYS A 39 21.31 45.32 9.74
C LYS A 39 20.30 44.29 10.25
N ARG A 40 20.59 43.71 11.41
CA ARG A 40 19.63 42.95 12.24
C ARG A 40 18.39 43.81 12.50
N THR A 41 17.31 43.54 11.77
CA THR A 41 15.96 44.03 12.08
C THR A 41 15.49 43.34 13.37
N LYS A 42 15.49 44.08 14.49
CA LYS A 42 14.83 43.62 15.71
C LYS A 42 13.31 43.56 15.47
N LYS A 43 12.69 42.40 15.67
CA LYS A 43 11.24 42.19 15.57
C LYS A 43 10.68 41.45 16.80
N PRO A 44 9.34 41.49 17.01
CA PRO A 44 8.71 41.50 18.33
C PRO A 44 8.66 40.11 18.97
N ARG A 45 8.76 40.09 20.30
CA ARG A 45 9.01 38.90 21.13
C ARG A 45 7.74 38.13 21.52
N ASP A 46 6.60 38.43 20.91
CA ASP A 46 5.29 37.93 21.36
C ASP A 46 4.48 37.28 20.24
N MET A 47 5.00 36.18 19.68
CA MET A 47 4.19 35.15 19.02
C MET A 47 4.42 33.84 19.79
N PRO A 48 3.37 33.09 20.15
CA PRO A 48 3.52 31.77 20.76
C PRO A 48 4.00 30.80 19.66
N GLY A 49 5.28 30.87 19.34
CA GLY A 49 5.97 29.94 18.46
C GLY A 49 6.81 28.98 19.28
N ASP A 50 6.90 27.73 18.81
CA ASP A 50 7.83 26.77 19.39
C ASP A 50 9.26 27.34 19.39
N SER A 51 9.84 27.47 20.57
CA SER A 51 11.20 28.01 20.77
C SER A 51 12.28 27.17 20.06
N ARG A 52 11.98 25.93 19.68
CA ARG A 52 12.86 25.07 18.86
C ARG A 52 12.88 25.51 17.40
N LEU A 53 11.73 25.94 16.86
CA LEU A 53 11.58 26.42 15.48
C LEU A 53 12.00 27.89 15.32
N ALA A 54 11.98 28.68 16.39
CA ALA A 54 12.39 30.09 16.40
C ALA A 54 13.88 30.33 16.06
N ARG A 55 14.68 29.28 15.89
CA ARG A 55 16.10 29.35 15.49
C ARG A 55 16.31 29.39 13.99
N PHE A 56 15.31 29.03 13.19
CA PHE A 56 15.37 29.10 11.74
C PHE A 56 14.92 30.49 11.29
N ASP A 57 15.70 31.12 10.41
CA ASP A 57 15.35 32.42 9.86
C ASP A 57 14.04 32.31 9.07
N PHE A 58 13.15 33.28 9.23
CA PHE A 58 11.93 33.37 8.42
C PHE A 58 12.33 33.50 6.95
N VAL A 59 11.95 32.52 6.14
CA VAL A 59 12.13 32.55 4.70
C VAL A 59 11.07 33.48 4.11
N ASP A 60 11.49 34.44 3.28
CA ASP A 60 10.56 35.29 2.54
C ASP A 60 9.77 34.45 1.54
N ALA A 61 8.49 34.77 1.37
CA ALA A 61 7.63 34.03 0.47
C ALA A 61 8.13 34.16 -1.00
N PRO A 62 8.40 33.04 -1.70
CA PRO A 62 8.84 33.09 -3.10
C PRO A 62 7.76 33.69 -4.02
N VAL A 63 8.19 34.32 -5.11
CA VAL A 63 7.31 34.93 -6.13
C VAL A 63 7.86 34.60 -7.52
N GLY A 64 7.00 34.66 -8.55
CA GLY A 64 7.33 34.22 -9.90
C GLY A 64 7.18 32.70 -10.04
N GLU A 65 8.03 32.08 -10.86
CA GLU A 65 8.05 30.62 -10.97
C GLU A 65 8.57 29.99 -9.67
N LEU A 66 7.82 29.02 -9.14
CA LEU A 66 8.13 28.34 -7.90
C LEU A 66 7.60 26.91 -7.89
N ALA A 67 8.15 26.08 -7.00
CA ALA A 67 7.66 24.74 -6.74
C ALA A 67 6.66 24.78 -5.59
N ILE A 68 5.45 24.25 -5.81
CA ILE A 68 4.48 23.98 -4.75
C ILE A 68 4.48 22.50 -4.45
N ILE A 69 4.58 22.16 -3.18
CA ILE A 69 4.47 20.80 -2.68
C ILE A 69 3.25 20.72 -1.78
N PHE A 70 2.43 19.71 -2.04
CA PHE A 70 1.43 19.23 -1.10
C PHE A 70 1.92 17.94 -0.47
N THR A 71 1.73 17.82 0.84
CA THR A 71 1.95 16.58 1.58
C THR A 71 0.68 16.17 2.30
N ASP A 72 0.55 14.88 2.57
CA ASP A 72 -0.57 14.33 3.34
C ASP A 72 -0.19 12.97 3.93
N ILE A 73 -0.81 12.53 5.03
CA ILE A 73 -0.51 11.23 5.65
C ILE A 73 -1.49 10.18 5.13
N LYS A 74 -0.98 9.05 4.63
CA LYS A 74 -1.82 7.95 4.17
C LYS A 74 -2.60 7.37 5.36
N GLY A 75 -3.92 7.27 5.22
CA GLY A 75 -4.78 6.59 6.19
C GLY A 75 -4.93 7.31 7.53
N SER A 76 -4.63 8.62 7.60
CA SER A 76 -4.62 9.35 8.87
C SER A 76 -5.95 9.35 9.61
N THR A 77 -7.09 9.43 8.92
CA THR A 77 -8.42 9.32 9.53
C THR A 77 -8.60 8.01 10.29
N SER A 78 -8.15 6.89 9.71
CA SER A 78 -8.24 5.57 10.36
C SER A 78 -7.32 5.48 11.59
N LEU A 79 -6.13 6.07 11.52
CA LEU A 79 -5.22 6.14 12.67
C LEU A 79 -5.80 6.97 13.82
N TRP A 80 -6.47 8.08 13.51
CA TRP A 80 -7.18 8.91 14.49
C TRP A 80 -8.32 8.18 15.19
N GLU A 81 -9.05 7.33 14.47
CA GLU A 81 -10.13 6.52 15.06
C GLU A 81 -9.60 5.38 15.93
N THR A 82 -8.49 4.76 15.53
CA THR A 82 -7.97 3.55 16.17
C THR A 82 -7.07 3.86 17.38
N CYS A 83 -6.22 4.88 17.30
CA CYS A 83 -5.22 5.20 18.32
C CYS A 83 -5.05 6.73 18.53
N PRO A 84 -6.09 7.45 19.00
CA PRO A 84 -6.12 8.92 19.01
C PRO A 84 -5.01 9.57 19.85
N ASP A 85 -4.65 9.00 21.00
CA ASP A 85 -3.62 9.56 21.88
C ASP A 85 -2.21 9.40 21.30
N ALA A 86 -1.92 8.24 20.72
CA ALA A 86 -0.66 7.98 20.03
C ALA A 86 -0.54 8.83 18.75
N MET A 87 -1.64 8.97 17.99
CA MET A 87 -1.68 9.79 16.78
C MET A 87 -1.43 11.26 17.07
N ARG A 88 -1.93 11.80 18.20
CA ARG A 88 -1.63 13.17 18.62
C ARG A 88 -0.13 13.41 18.80
N SER A 89 0.58 12.46 19.42
CA SER A 89 2.03 12.55 19.61
C SER A 89 2.78 12.34 18.30
N ALA A 90 2.33 11.41 17.46
CA ALA A 90 2.93 11.14 16.16
C ALA A 90 2.82 12.35 15.21
N ILE A 91 1.67 13.04 15.16
CA ILE A 91 1.54 14.25 14.34
C ILE A 91 2.48 15.37 14.79
N GLN A 92 2.76 15.49 16.10
CA GLN A 92 3.76 16.45 16.57
C GLN A 92 5.15 16.12 16.03
N ILE A 93 5.56 14.85 16.11
CA ILE A 93 6.84 14.36 15.56
C ILE A 93 6.91 14.63 14.06
N HIS A 94 5.84 14.30 13.31
CA HIS A 94 5.73 14.57 11.88
C HIS A 94 5.91 16.06 11.57
N ASN A 95 5.14 16.93 12.22
CA ASN A 95 5.15 18.36 11.97
C ASN A 95 6.52 18.97 12.31
N ASP A 96 7.16 18.52 13.38
CA ASP A 96 8.48 18.98 13.79
C ASP A 96 9.55 18.59 12.77
N ILE A 97 9.50 17.37 12.22
CA ILE A 97 10.42 16.91 11.18
C ILE A 97 10.26 17.76 9.92
N LEU A 98 9.03 17.91 9.42
CA LEU A 98 8.75 18.67 8.19
C LEU A 98 9.19 20.12 8.33
N ARG A 99 8.81 20.79 9.44
CA ARG A 99 9.19 22.20 9.69
C ARG A 99 10.68 22.39 9.90
N ARG A 100 11.34 21.44 10.57
CA ARG A 100 12.79 21.48 10.74
C ARG A 100 13.51 21.37 9.40
N GLN A 101 13.13 20.42 8.55
CA GLN A 101 13.71 20.29 7.21
C GLN A 101 13.40 21.51 6.34
N LEU A 102 12.20 22.08 6.50
CA LEU A 102 11.79 23.29 5.78
C LEU A 102 12.71 24.48 6.13
N GLY A 103 13.03 24.66 7.40
CA GLY A 103 13.96 25.69 7.87
C GLY A 103 15.42 25.45 7.49
N ILE A 104 15.85 24.20 7.32
CA ILE A 104 17.23 23.86 6.89
C ILE A 104 17.45 24.19 5.41
N ILE A 105 16.46 23.87 4.58
CA ILE A 105 16.58 24.00 3.12
C ILE A 105 16.18 25.40 2.64
N GLY A 106 15.33 26.09 3.41
CA GLY A 106 14.87 27.43 3.06
C GLY A 106 13.56 27.43 2.28
N GLY A 107 12.61 26.58 2.69
CA GLY A 107 11.25 26.59 2.14
C GLY A 107 10.30 27.50 2.93
N TYR A 108 9.20 27.88 2.29
CA TYR A 108 8.15 28.70 2.89
C TYR A 108 6.91 27.85 3.22
N GLU A 109 6.51 27.83 4.49
CA GLU A 109 5.25 27.20 4.94
C GLU A 109 4.08 28.13 4.63
N VAL A 110 3.26 27.75 3.65
CA VAL A 110 2.08 28.50 3.25
C VAL A 110 0.99 28.31 4.30
N LYS A 111 0.57 27.06 4.48
CA LYS A 111 -0.46 26.65 5.43
C LYS A 111 -0.39 25.16 5.73
N THR A 112 -1.05 24.76 6.83
CA THR A 112 -1.25 23.38 7.23
C THR A 112 -2.75 23.15 7.41
N GLU A 113 -3.27 22.08 6.81
CA GLU A 113 -4.66 21.65 6.94
C GLU A 113 -4.69 20.26 7.59
N GLY A 114 -4.86 20.23 8.92
CA GLY A 114 -4.75 18.99 9.69
C GLY A 114 -3.32 18.45 9.69
N ASP A 115 -3.12 17.33 9.01
CA ASP A 115 -1.84 16.64 8.78
C ASP A 115 -1.21 16.94 7.41
N ALA A 116 -1.94 17.66 6.54
CA ALA A 116 -1.46 18.06 5.22
C ALA A 116 -0.69 19.39 5.26
N PHE A 117 0.44 19.46 4.56
CA PHE A 117 1.21 20.70 4.39
C PHE A 117 1.12 21.22 2.96
N MET A 118 1.03 22.54 2.84
CA MET A 118 1.30 23.27 1.61
C MET A 118 2.57 24.10 1.82
N VAL A 119 3.61 23.78 1.06
CA VAL A 119 4.91 24.48 1.13
C VAL A 119 5.36 24.94 -0.25
N ALA A 120 6.13 26.02 -0.29
CA ALA A 120 6.63 26.63 -1.51
C ALA A 120 8.16 26.79 -1.49
N PHE A 121 8.80 26.57 -2.64
CA PHE A 121 10.25 26.73 -2.84
C PHE A 121 10.52 27.53 -4.11
N SER A 122 11.54 28.38 -4.07
CA SER A 122 11.97 29.17 -5.24
C SER A 122 12.65 28.34 -6.33
N THR A 123 13.08 27.11 -6.03
CA THR A 123 13.81 26.23 -6.96
C THR A 123 13.27 24.81 -6.88
N THR A 124 13.30 24.09 -8.00
CA THR A 124 12.95 22.66 -8.05
C THR A 124 13.94 21.78 -7.29
N THR A 125 15.21 22.17 -7.27
CA THR A 125 16.29 21.47 -6.56
C THR A 125 16.10 21.48 -5.04
N ALA A 126 15.74 22.63 -4.46
CA ALA A 126 15.44 22.74 -3.04
C ALA A 126 14.18 21.95 -2.67
N ALA A 127 13.13 22.05 -3.50
CA ALA A 127 11.89 21.29 -3.32
C ALA A 127 12.14 19.78 -3.28
N LEU A 128 12.88 19.25 -4.25
CA LEU A 128 13.16 17.81 -4.33
C LEU A 128 14.01 17.34 -3.14
N LEU A 129 15.04 18.11 -2.79
CA LEU A 129 15.91 17.82 -1.66
C LEU A 129 15.14 17.81 -0.34
N TRP A 130 14.17 18.71 -0.17
CA TRP A 130 13.30 18.73 0.99
C TRP A 130 12.43 17.48 1.09
N CYS A 131 11.81 17.07 -0.01
CA CYS A 131 11.04 15.83 -0.04
C CYS A 131 11.91 14.62 0.35
N PHE A 132 13.13 14.51 -0.18
CA PHE A 132 14.03 13.40 0.16
C PHE A 132 14.41 13.41 1.64
N ASN A 133 14.83 14.56 2.16
CA ASN A 133 15.23 14.67 3.56
C ASN A 133 14.06 14.38 4.51
N CYS A 134 12.85 14.86 4.20
CA CYS A 134 11.66 14.51 4.96
C CYS A 134 11.40 13.00 4.94
N GLN A 135 11.38 12.36 3.77
CA GLN A 135 11.14 10.92 3.66
C GLN A 135 12.17 10.08 4.42
N MET A 136 13.45 10.45 4.39
CA MET A 136 14.50 9.76 5.14
C MET A 136 14.35 9.97 6.66
N GLN A 137 14.10 11.21 7.09
CA GLN A 137 13.97 11.53 8.51
C GLN A 137 12.72 10.92 9.16
N LEU A 138 11.64 10.73 8.40
CA LEU A 138 10.45 10.03 8.88
C LEU A 138 10.73 8.55 9.21
N LEU A 139 11.69 7.91 8.53
CA LEU A 139 12.08 6.53 8.85
C LEU A 139 12.89 6.44 10.15
N GLU A 140 13.69 7.45 10.45
CA GLU A 140 14.52 7.55 11.65
C GLU A 140 13.74 8.03 12.88
N ALA A 141 12.53 8.56 12.70
CA ALA A 141 11.75 9.19 13.75
C ALA A 141 11.36 8.22 14.89
N GLU A 142 11.38 8.69 16.13
CA GLU A 142 10.98 7.89 17.29
C GLU A 142 9.44 7.86 17.44
N TRP A 143 8.78 7.10 16.57
CA TRP A 143 7.33 6.95 16.59
C TRP A 143 6.84 6.24 17.87
N PRO A 144 5.67 6.61 18.41
CA PRO A 144 5.02 5.87 19.49
C PRO A 144 4.82 4.40 19.12
N THR A 145 4.98 3.49 20.09
CA THR A 145 4.90 2.04 19.85
C THR A 145 3.54 1.63 19.31
N GLU A 146 2.47 2.26 19.79
CA GLU A 146 1.09 1.99 19.38
C GLU A 146 0.83 2.34 17.91
N ILE A 147 1.60 3.28 17.34
CA ILE A 147 1.55 3.60 15.91
C ILE A 147 2.28 2.51 15.12
N LEU A 148 3.45 2.06 15.59
CA LEU A 148 4.22 1.01 14.91
C LEU A 148 3.52 -0.35 14.94
N GLU A 149 2.62 -0.58 15.89
CA GLU A 149 1.78 -1.78 15.97
C GLU A 149 0.63 -1.77 14.94
N GLN A 150 0.31 -0.63 14.32
CA GLN A 150 -0.73 -0.58 13.30
C GLN A 150 -0.23 -1.21 11.99
N PRO A 151 -1.04 -2.04 11.31
CA PRO A 151 -0.61 -2.72 10.07
C PRO A 151 -0.13 -1.78 8.96
N GLN A 152 -0.63 -0.54 8.91
CA GLN A 152 -0.26 0.45 7.90
C GLN A 152 0.99 1.29 8.25
N CYS A 153 1.56 1.08 9.44
CA CYS A 153 2.68 1.83 9.99
C CYS A 153 3.82 0.91 10.48
N GLU A 154 3.74 -0.39 10.19
CA GLU A 154 4.76 -1.36 10.55
C GLU A 154 6.08 -1.10 9.81
N VAL A 155 7.14 -1.74 10.30
CA VAL A 155 8.45 -1.61 9.68
C VAL A 155 8.55 -2.58 8.52
N GLU A 156 8.70 -2.05 7.30
CA GLU A 156 8.90 -2.85 6.11
C GLU A 156 10.35 -2.76 5.64
N TYR A 157 10.85 -3.91 5.16
CA TYR A 157 12.21 -4.07 4.67
C TYR A 157 12.21 -4.44 3.20
N ASP A 158 13.19 -3.92 2.45
CA ASP A 158 13.45 -4.37 1.09
C ASP A 158 14.22 -5.71 1.08
N MET A 159 14.41 -6.30 -0.10
CA MET A 159 15.21 -7.51 -0.34
C MET A 159 16.62 -7.44 0.25
N ASP A 160 17.21 -6.24 0.28
CA ASP A 160 18.53 -5.97 0.85
C ASP A 160 18.50 -5.71 2.38
N ASN A 161 17.36 -5.97 3.04
CA ASN A 161 17.15 -5.75 4.48
C ASN A 161 17.28 -4.28 4.94
N ASN A 162 17.05 -3.34 4.01
CA ASN A 162 16.99 -1.91 4.29
C ASN A 162 15.58 -1.51 4.71
N ILE A 163 15.44 -0.67 5.74
CA ILE A 163 14.14 -0.13 6.16
C ILE A 163 13.62 0.82 5.08
N ILE A 164 12.45 0.53 4.54
CA ILE A 164 11.82 1.32 3.48
C ILE A 164 10.49 1.94 3.93
N PHE A 165 9.78 1.36 4.89
CA PHE A 165 8.65 1.99 5.57
C PHE A 165 8.78 1.82 7.08
N ARG A 166 8.34 2.84 7.83
CA ARG A 166 8.30 2.83 9.29
C ARG A 166 7.50 4.02 9.80
N GLY A 167 6.42 3.76 10.54
CA GLY A 167 5.56 4.79 11.12
C GLY A 167 4.67 5.48 10.09
N LEU A 168 4.46 6.80 10.24
CA LEU A 168 3.52 7.54 9.40
C LEU A 168 4.03 7.67 7.96
N SER A 169 3.28 7.14 7.01
CA SER A 169 3.61 7.18 5.58
C SER A 169 3.07 8.45 4.93
N VAL A 170 3.97 9.37 4.55
CA VAL A 170 3.62 10.67 3.95
C VAL A 170 3.68 10.60 2.43
N ARG A 171 2.59 10.96 1.76
CA ARG A 171 2.55 11.16 0.31
C ARG A 171 2.90 12.60 -0.03
N MET A 172 3.58 12.80 -1.15
CA MET A 172 4.03 14.12 -1.59
C MET A 172 3.76 14.31 -3.09
N GLY A 173 3.26 15.48 -3.45
CA GLY A 173 3.06 15.88 -4.86
C GLY A 173 3.65 17.25 -5.13
N ILE A 174 4.44 17.36 -6.19
CA ILE A 174 5.17 18.58 -6.56
C ILE A 174 4.77 19.05 -7.96
N HIS A 175 4.60 20.35 -8.10
CA HIS A 175 4.40 21.00 -9.39
C HIS A 175 5.22 22.29 -9.47
N TRP A 176 5.73 22.59 -10.67
CA TRP A 176 6.49 23.80 -10.98
C TRP A 176 5.66 24.72 -11.89
N GLY A 177 5.56 25.99 -11.54
CA GLY A 177 4.86 26.99 -12.35
C GLY A 177 4.77 28.36 -11.67
N GLU A 178 3.99 29.27 -12.24
CA GLU A 178 3.79 30.63 -11.72
C GLU A 178 2.38 30.81 -11.11
N PRO A 179 2.26 30.99 -9.78
CA PRO A 179 0.98 31.10 -9.11
C PRO A 179 0.54 32.56 -9.00
N VAL A 180 -0.76 32.74 -8.71
CA VAL A 180 -1.26 34.03 -8.26
C VAL A 180 -0.88 34.20 -6.80
N CYS A 181 0.06 35.12 -6.54
CA CYS A 181 0.56 35.43 -5.20
C CYS A 181 -0.33 36.49 -4.55
N GLU A 182 -0.95 36.18 -3.41
CA GLU A 182 -1.78 37.12 -2.67
C GLU A 182 -1.43 37.09 -1.18
N LYS A 183 -1.38 38.26 -0.53
CA LYS A 183 -1.15 38.35 0.91
C LYS A 183 -2.48 38.34 1.65
N ASP A 184 -2.63 37.41 2.58
CA ASP A 184 -3.79 37.36 3.46
C ASP A 184 -3.86 38.65 4.31
N PRO A 185 -4.99 39.39 4.28
CA PRO A 185 -5.13 40.65 5.00
C PRO A 185 -5.06 40.53 6.52
N VAL A 186 -5.32 39.35 7.09
CA VAL A 186 -5.30 39.09 8.54
C VAL A 186 -3.93 38.60 8.99
N THR A 187 -3.42 37.54 8.35
CA THR A 187 -2.16 36.92 8.78
C THR A 187 -0.92 37.62 8.21
N ASN A 188 -1.08 38.48 7.20
CA ASN A 188 0.00 39.08 6.40
C ASN A 188 0.97 38.05 5.78
N ARG A 189 0.57 36.78 5.73
CA ARG A 189 1.32 35.71 5.06
C ARG A 189 0.93 35.67 3.59
N MET A 190 1.88 35.25 2.75
CA MET A 190 1.59 34.97 1.35
C MET A 190 0.83 33.65 1.25
N ASP A 191 -0.26 33.65 0.49
CA ASP A 191 -0.96 32.48 0.00
C ASP A 191 -0.87 32.44 -1.54
N TYR A 192 -1.02 31.24 -2.09
CA TYR A 192 -0.89 31.00 -3.52
C TYR A 192 -2.18 30.44 -4.07
N PHE A 193 -2.61 30.98 -5.21
CA PHE A 193 -3.85 30.61 -5.88
C PHE A 193 -3.64 30.28 -7.35
N GLY A 194 -4.68 29.71 -7.94
CA GLY A 194 -4.77 29.46 -9.37
C GLY A 194 -4.62 27.99 -9.76
N PRO A 195 -4.69 27.70 -11.07
CA PRO A 195 -4.71 26.34 -11.60
C PRO A 195 -3.50 25.50 -11.16
N MET A 196 -2.33 26.11 -11.00
CA MET A 196 -1.12 25.38 -10.64
C MET A 196 -1.16 24.80 -9.21
N VAL A 197 -1.80 25.49 -8.27
CA VAL A 197 -1.95 25.04 -6.88
C VAL A 197 -2.88 23.84 -6.84
N ASN A 198 -4.00 23.94 -7.57
CA ASN A 198 -4.94 22.84 -7.73
C ASN A 198 -4.25 21.63 -8.34
N ARG A 199 -3.43 21.83 -9.38
CA ARG A 199 -2.65 20.77 -10.03
C ARG A 199 -1.71 20.09 -9.04
N ALA A 200 -0.90 20.84 -8.29
CA ALA A 200 -0.02 20.30 -7.26
C ALA A 200 -0.78 19.43 -6.23
N SER A 201 -1.95 19.90 -5.76
CA SER A 201 -2.78 19.13 -4.82
C SER A 201 -3.30 17.82 -5.43
N ARG A 202 -3.64 17.82 -6.73
CA ARG A 202 -4.16 16.63 -7.43
C ARG A 202 -3.06 15.62 -7.70
N ILE A 203 -1.85 16.08 -7.97
CA ILE A 203 -0.66 15.23 -8.09
C ILE A 203 -0.39 14.53 -6.76
N SER A 204 -0.42 15.27 -5.64
CA SER A 204 -0.26 14.66 -4.31
C SER A 204 -1.37 13.68 -3.98
N ALA A 205 -2.60 13.89 -4.45
CA ALA A 205 -3.72 12.99 -4.18
C ALA A 205 -3.63 11.65 -4.92
N VAL A 206 -2.85 11.57 -6.01
CA VAL A 206 -2.57 10.32 -6.74
C VAL A 206 -1.43 9.53 -6.11
N ALA A 207 -0.55 10.20 -5.37
CA ALA A 207 0.52 9.56 -4.63
C ALA A 207 -0.03 8.71 -3.49
N ASP A 208 0.58 7.54 -3.32
CA ASP A 208 0.41 6.71 -2.13
C ASP A 208 1.39 7.11 -1.02
N GLY A 209 1.19 6.60 0.19
CA GLY A 209 2.07 6.84 1.34
C GLY A 209 3.54 6.53 1.01
N GLY A 210 4.43 7.46 1.35
CA GLY A 210 5.87 7.36 1.08
C GLY A 210 6.27 7.66 -0.37
N GLN A 211 5.34 8.04 -1.25
CA GLN A 211 5.63 8.37 -2.65
C GLN A 211 5.84 9.87 -2.86
N ILE A 212 6.72 10.20 -3.81
CA ILE A 212 6.93 11.56 -4.30
C ILE A 212 6.60 11.60 -5.79
N PHE A 213 5.47 12.22 -6.11
CA PHE A 213 5.03 12.43 -7.47
C PHE A 213 5.35 13.85 -7.93
N VAL A 214 5.75 14.00 -9.19
CA VAL A 214 6.03 15.29 -9.79
C VAL A 214 5.38 15.42 -11.17
N SER A 215 5.07 16.66 -11.57
CA SER A 215 4.57 16.98 -12.92
C SER A 215 5.67 16.97 -13.98
N SER A 216 5.30 16.97 -15.27
CA SER A 216 6.24 17.21 -16.38
C SER A 216 6.97 18.52 -16.25
N ASP A 217 6.28 19.60 -15.90
CA ASP A 217 6.89 20.95 -15.83
C ASP A 217 8.04 20.97 -14.79
N PHE A 218 7.85 20.28 -13.67
CA PHE A 218 8.88 20.10 -12.65
C PHE A 218 10.03 19.24 -13.18
N MET A 219 9.72 18.16 -13.90
CA MET A 219 10.73 17.28 -14.50
C MET A 219 11.58 17.98 -15.55
N SER A 220 10.99 18.82 -16.39
CA SER A 220 11.73 19.57 -17.40
C SER A 220 12.69 20.56 -16.77
N ASP A 221 12.26 21.25 -15.70
CA ASP A 221 13.13 22.19 -14.99
C ASP A 221 14.27 21.49 -14.24
N ILE A 222 14.00 20.39 -13.52
CA ILE A 222 15.06 19.65 -12.82
C ILE A 222 16.06 19.03 -13.80
N GLN A 223 15.61 18.51 -14.95
CA GLN A 223 16.49 17.98 -16.00
C GLN A 223 17.40 19.07 -16.57
N ARG A 224 16.85 20.25 -16.87
CA ARG A 224 17.63 21.41 -17.30
C ARG A 224 18.70 21.79 -16.28
N ASN A 225 18.35 21.84 -15.00
CA ASN A 225 19.30 22.16 -13.93
C ASN A 225 20.41 21.11 -13.79
N LEU A 226 20.09 19.82 -13.96
CA LEU A 226 21.08 18.73 -13.95
C LEU A 226 22.03 18.78 -15.14
N GLU A 227 21.54 19.11 -16.33
CA GLU A 227 22.35 19.26 -17.54
C GLU A 227 23.36 20.40 -17.40
N VAL A 228 22.88 21.58 -16.97
CA VAL A 228 23.73 22.77 -16.72
C VAL A 228 24.79 22.45 -15.66
N PHE A 229 24.43 21.73 -14.60
CA PHE A 229 25.38 21.32 -13.56
C PHE A 229 26.44 20.34 -14.09
N ALA A 230 26.04 19.35 -14.89
CA ALA A 230 26.96 18.39 -15.49
C ALA A 230 27.97 19.06 -16.43
N ASP A 231 27.52 20.03 -17.23
CA ASP A 231 28.39 20.81 -18.10
C ASP A 231 29.36 21.70 -17.32
N SER A 232 28.90 22.31 -16.22
CA SER A 232 29.78 23.07 -15.32
C SER A 232 30.88 22.21 -14.69
N GLU A 233 30.58 20.97 -14.27
CA GLU A 233 31.57 20.06 -13.67
C GLU A 233 32.60 19.56 -14.70
N ARG A 234 32.17 19.33 -15.95
CA ARG A 234 33.07 18.99 -17.06
C ARG A 234 34.02 20.15 -17.38
N ALA A 235 33.49 21.37 -17.50
CA ALA A 235 34.27 22.57 -17.80
C ALA A 235 35.30 22.90 -16.69
N ALA A 236 34.93 22.69 -15.42
CA ALA A 236 35.85 22.84 -14.29
C ALA A 236 37.00 21.82 -14.33
N SER A 237 36.74 20.62 -14.85
CA SER A 237 37.73 19.54 -14.97
C SER A 237 38.70 19.71 -16.14
N THR A 238 38.32 20.46 -17.19
CA THR A 238 39.15 20.68 -18.39
C THR A 238 40.09 21.88 -18.29
N GLY A 239 40.13 22.58 -17.16
CA GLY A 239 41.08 23.69 -16.91
C GLY A 239 40.83 24.94 -17.75
N SER A 240 39.68 25.06 -18.38
CA SER A 240 39.27 26.25 -19.13
C SER A 240 38.86 27.35 -18.15
N GLU A 241 39.68 28.38 -18.02
CA GLU A 241 39.36 29.63 -17.31
C GLU A 241 38.26 30.41 -18.05
N GLU A 242 37.03 29.94 -18.01
CA GLU A 242 35.86 30.75 -18.34
C GLU A 242 35.00 30.92 -17.10
N GLY A 243 35.22 32.04 -16.41
CA GLY A 243 34.43 32.50 -15.25
C GLY A 243 32.95 32.80 -15.56
N TYR A 244 32.43 32.42 -16.73
CA TYR A 244 31.05 32.66 -17.16
C TYR A 244 30.08 31.52 -16.77
N ALA A 245 30.56 30.31 -16.47
CA ALA A 245 29.68 29.19 -16.08
C ALA A 245 29.13 29.34 -14.64
N VAL A 246 29.80 30.12 -13.79
CA VAL A 246 29.43 30.32 -12.37
C VAL A 246 28.21 31.25 -12.22
N ASP A 247 27.90 32.07 -13.23
CA ASP A 247 26.77 33.02 -13.17
C ASP A 247 25.42 32.41 -13.55
N ASN A 248 25.40 31.28 -14.26
CA ASN A 248 24.15 30.74 -14.82
C ASN A 248 23.38 29.86 -13.81
N LEU A 249 24.09 29.24 -12.86
CA LEU A 249 23.52 28.36 -11.84
C LEU A 249 23.82 28.96 -10.47
N GLY A 250 22.82 29.59 -9.86
CA GLY A 250 23.00 30.24 -8.55
C GLY A 250 23.65 29.32 -7.52
N TYR A 251 24.48 29.88 -6.63
CA TYR A 251 25.27 29.12 -5.63
C TYR A 251 24.45 28.09 -4.84
N ASN A 252 23.21 28.43 -4.46
CA ASN A 252 22.32 27.54 -3.72
C ASN A 252 21.90 26.32 -4.55
N ILE A 253 21.51 26.52 -5.82
CA ILE A 253 21.13 25.45 -6.74
C ILE A 253 22.29 24.48 -6.94
N ARG A 254 23.52 25.00 -7.11
CA ARG A 254 24.71 24.15 -7.24
C ARG A 254 24.95 23.30 -5.99
N ARG A 255 24.84 23.89 -4.81
CA ARG A 255 24.98 23.17 -3.53
C ARG A 255 23.90 22.12 -3.35
N GLU A 256 22.65 22.43 -3.69
CA GLU A 256 21.52 21.50 -3.62
C GLU A 256 21.70 20.33 -4.59
N LEU A 257 22.14 20.59 -5.83
CA LEU A 257 22.43 19.55 -6.81
C LEU A 257 23.60 18.66 -6.41
N GLN A 258 24.64 19.20 -5.78
CA GLN A 258 25.71 18.38 -5.20
C GLN A 258 25.17 17.43 -4.13
N GLN A 259 24.25 17.89 -3.28
CA GLN A 259 23.61 17.04 -2.28
C GLN A 259 22.71 15.98 -2.92
N LEU A 260 21.87 16.36 -3.88
CA LEU A 260 21.02 15.43 -4.63
C LEU A 260 21.86 14.37 -5.37
N ASN A 261 22.98 14.76 -5.96
CA ASN A 261 23.91 13.86 -6.63
C ASN A 261 24.58 12.89 -5.63
N SER A 262 24.94 13.37 -4.43
CA SER A 262 25.50 12.53 -3.38
C SER A 262 24.51 11.50 -2.83
N LEU A 263 23.23 11.85 -2.75
CA LEU A 263 22.16 10.93 -2.35
C LEU A 263 21.86 9.92 -3.46
N GLY A 264 21.93 10.37 -4.71
CA GLY A 264 21.45 9.61 -5.87
C GLY A 264 19.93 9.47 -5.84
N PHE A 265 19.29 9.45 -7.01
CA PHE A 265 17.86 9.23 -7.09
C PHE A 265 17.45 8.56 -8.39
N VAL A 266 16.30 7.87 -8.34
CA VAL A 266 15.70 7.12 -9.43
C VAL A 266 14.44 7.84 -9.85
N ILE A 267 14.29 8.03 -11.16
CA ILE A 267 13.08 8.58 -11.79
C ILE A 267 12.38 7.45 -12.52
N LYS A 268 11.06 7.34 -12.34
CA LYS A 268 10.23 6.38 -13.05
C LYS A 268 9.01 7.05 -13.65
N ASP A 269 8.89 6.96 -14.97
CA ASP A 269 7.73 7.43 -15.72
C ASP A 269 6.48 6.59 -15.37
N GLN A 270 5.39 7.28 -15.00
CA GLN A 270 4.09 6.67 -14.69
C GLN A 270 3.06 6.86 -15.81
N GLY A 271 3.46 7.44 -16.93
CA GLY A 271 2.62 7.78 -18.06
C GLY A 271 1.62 8.89 -17.75
N GLU A 272 0.68 9.09 -18.67
CA GLU A 272 -0.37 10.09 -18.55
C GLU A 272 -1.50 9.60 -17.64
N ARG A 273 -1.89 10.42 -16.67
CA ARG A 273 -3.04 10.16 -15.80
C ARG A 273 -4.05 11.30 -15.85
N LYS A 274 -5.33 10.95 -15.98
CA LYS A 274 -6.42 11.92 -15.89
C LYS A 274 -6.68 12.27 -14.42
N LEU A 275 -6.29 13.47 -14.02
CA LEU A 275 -6.47 13.99 -12.68
C LEU A 275 -7.87 14.59 -12.50
N LYS A 276 -8.47 14.42 -11.32
CA LYS A 276 -9.83 14.91 -11.05
C LYS A 276 -9.89 16.44 -11.14
N GLY A 277 -10.75 16.95 -12.03
CA GLY A 277 -10.97 18.38 -12.23
C GLY A 277 -9.93 19.07 -13.12
N LEU A 278 -9.04 18.31 -13.76
CA LEU A 278 -8.18 18.78 -14.84
C LEU A 278 -8.73 18.27 -16.17
N GLU A 279 -8.76 19.15 -17.18
CA GLU A 279 -9.30 18.83 -18.50
C GLU A 279 -8.38 17.87 -19.27
N ASN A 280 -7.08 18.15 -19.23
CA ASN A 280 -6.06 17.37 -19.91
C ASN A 280 -5.45 16.31 -19.00
N PRO A 281 -5.16 15.11 -19.51
CA PRO A 281 -4.36 14.14 -18.78
C PRO A 281 -2.95 14.70 -18.59
N GLU A 282 -2.35 14.37 -17.44
CA GLU A 282 -1.06 14.91 -17.04
C GLU A 282 -0.03 13.78 -16.95
N PRO A 283 1.13 13.90 -17.63
CA PRO A 283 2.24 12.98 -17.45
C PRO A 283 2.84 13.14 -16.05
N LEU A 284 2.99 12.00 -15.36
CA LEU A 284 3.46 11.96 -13.99
C LEU A 284 4.73 11.14 -13.85
N TYR A 285 5.61 11.62 -12.97
CA TYR A 285 6.88 10.97 -12.69
C TYR A 285 7.00 10.70 -11.20
N LEU A 286 7.52 9.53 -10.89
CA LEU A 286 7.77 9.09 -9.53
C LEU A 286 9.27 9.19 -9.26
N ILE A 287 9.65 9.87 -8.19
CA ILE A 287 11.07 10.09 -7.86
C ILE A 287 11.37 9.57 -6.45
N TYR A 288 12.46 8.82 -6.30
CA TYR A 288 12.95 8.38 -4.99
C TYR A 288 14.45 8.57 -4.84
N PRO A 289 14.94 8.87 -3.63
CA PRO A 289 16.36 8.69 -3.35
C PRO A 289 16.74 7.22 -3.50
N HIS A 290 17.99 6.94 -3.88
CA HIS A 290 18.46 5.58 -4.15
C HIS A 290 18.22 4.63 -2.95
N THR A 291 18.38 5.14 -1.72
CA THR A 291 18.14 4.42 -0.46
C THR A 291 16.70 3.94 -0.28
N LEU A 292 15.73 4.59 -0.94
CA LEU A 292 14.30 4.25 -0.89
C LEU A 292 13.79 3.66 -2.19
N SER A 293 14.69 3.32 -3.12
CA SER A 293 14.31 2.71 -4.40
C SER A 293 13.58 1.37 -4.23
N GLY A 294 13.80 0.65 -3.13
CA GLY A 294 13.06 -0.57 -2.76
C GLY A 294 11.55 -0.41 -2.69
N ARG A 295 11.05 0.79 -2.39
CA ARG A 295 9.61 1.11 -2.42
C ARG A 295 8.99 0.87 -3.80
N LEU A 296 9.75 1.06 -4.88
CA LEU A 296 9.29 0.81 -6.25
C LEU A 296 8.94 -0.66 -6.50
N SER A 297 9.70 -1.57 -5.88
CA SER A 297 9.59 -3.02 -6.08
C SER A 297 8.40 -3.59 -5.31
N ILE A 298 8.23 -3.20 -4.05
CA ILE A 298 7.07 -3.60 -3.24
C ILE A 298 5.80 -3.04 -3.86
N MET A 299 5.80 -1.77 -4.24
CA MET A 299 4.59 -1.16 -4.79
C MET A 299 4.29 -1.56 -6.23
N GLN A 300 5.21 -2.18 -6.97
CA GLN A 300 4.86 -2.87 -8.22
C GLN A 300 4.13 -4.19 -7.95
N LYS A 301 4.49 -4.91 -6.87
CA LYS A 301 3.72 -6.05 -6.39
C LYS A 301 2.36 -5.58 -5.90
N ASP A 302 2.30 -4.42 -5.23
CA ASP A 302 1.02 -3.84 -4.82
C ASP A 302 0.22 -3.25 -5.97
N ALA A 303 0.80 -2.65 -7.01
CA ALA A 303 0.04 -2.22 -8.20
C ALA A 303 -0.46 -3.41 -9.04
N ALA A 304 0.21 -4.57 -8.94
CA ALA A 304 -0.29 -5.85 -9.44
C ALA A 304 -1.33 -6.48 -8.49
N SER A 305 -1.33 -6.11 -7.20
CA SER A 305 -2.30 -6.54 -6.18
C SER A 305 -3.50 -5.58 -6.01
N ASP A 306 -3.40 -4.31 -6.41
CA ASP A 306 -4.43 -3.25 -6.38
C ASP A 306 -5.32 -3.34 -7.62
N LYS A 307 -4.81 -3.96 -8.70
CA LYS A 307 -5.66 -4.55 -9.75
C LYS A 307 -6.37 -5.83 -9.28
N ASN A 308 -6.19 -6.23 -8.02
CA ASN A 308 -6.71 -7.44 -7.39
C ASN A 308 -7.28 -7.15 -5.98
N VAL A 309 -7.79 -5.94 -5.66
CA VAL A 309 -8.55 -5.74 -4.42
C VAL A 309 -9.81 -6.62 -4.50
N PRO A 310 -9.95 -7.67 -3.68
CA PRO A 310 -11.14 -8.50 -3.71
C PRO A 310 -12.32 -7.74 -3.11
N THR A 311 -13.50 -7.98 -3.67
CA THR A 311 -14.78 -7.47 -3.17
C THR A 311 -14.92 -7.75 -1.66
N THR A 312 -15.08 -6.71 -0.84
CA THR A 312 -15.25 -6.82 0.62
C THR A 312 -16.73 -6.86 1.00
N ILE A 313 -17.06 -7.62 2.05
CA ILE A 313 -18.42 -7.68 2.61
C ILE A 313 -18.71 -6.35 3.33
N SER A 314 -19.96 -5.88 3.28
CA SER A 314 -20.38 -4.58 3.85
C SER A 314 -19.96 -4.38 5.30
N LYS A 315 -19.65 -3.13 5.69
CA LYS A 315 -19.15 -2.77 7.03
C LYS A 315 -20.13 -3.05 8.20
N HIS A 316 -21.36 -3.46 7.90
CA HIS A 316 -22.40 -3.81 8.88
C HIS A 316 -22.83 -5.29 8.82
N SER A 317 -22.00 -6.15 8.24
CA SER A 317 -22.27 -7.58 8.10
C SER A 317 -22.35 -8.31 9.44
N GLN A 318 -23.31 -9.21 9.59
CA GLN A 318 -23.39 -10.14 10.72
C GLN A 318 -22.65 -11.46 10.44
N LEU A 319 -22.05 -11.60 9.25
CA LEU A 319 -21.36 -12.82 8.82
C LEU A 319 -19.85 -12.69 9.01
N GLU A 320 -19.29 -13.46 9.95
CA GLU A 320 -17.83 -13.60 10.13
C GLU A 320 -17.20 -14.55 9.08
N ILE A 321 -17.52 -14.36 7.79
CA ILE A 321 -16.93 -15.16 6.71
C ILE A 321 -15.78 -14.39 6.08
N GLN A 322 -14.56 -14.94 6.16
CA GLN A 322 -13.41 -14.36 5.51
C GLN A 322 -13.57 -14.44 3.98
N THR A 323 -13.39 -13.32 3.28
CA THR A 323 -13.64 -13.22 1.83
C THR A 323 -12.66 -14.04 1.00
N ASP A 324 -11.42 -14.19 1.46
CA ASP A 324 -10.39 -15.04 0.87
C ASP A 324 -10.84 -16.50 0.76
N LEU A 325 -11.57 -17.01 1.76
CA LEU A 325 -12.10 -18.38 1.74
C LEU A 325 -13.14 -18.57 0.64
N ILE A 326 -13.97 -17.56 0.37
CA ILE A 326 -14.96 -17.60 -0.71
C ILE A 326 -14.26 -17.72 -2.08
N TRP A 327 -13.17 -16.96 -2.27
CA TRP A 327 -12.39 -17.00 -3.51
C TRP A 327 -11.67 -18.32 -3.69
N ARG A 328 -11.07 -18.86 -2.62
CA ARG A 328 -10.42 -20.18 -2.63
C ARG A 328 -11.42 -21.30 -2.94
N LEU A 329 -12.64 -21.22 -2.38
CA LEU A 329 -13.70 -22.18 -2.66
C LEU A 329 -14.09 -22.16 -4.14
N TRP A 330 -14.21 -20.98 -4.73
CA TRP A 330 -14.52 -20.84 -6.16
C TRP A 330 -13.39 -21.38 -7.05
N GLU A 331 -12.11 -21.16 -6.70
CA GLU A 331 -10.99 -21.74 -7.44
C GLU A 331 -11.06 -23.28 -7.46
N ILE A 332 -11.40 -23.89 -6.31
CA ILE A 332 -11.62 -25.33 -6.21
C ILE A 332 -12.76 -25.77 -7.12
N THR A 333 -13.90 -25.08 -7.11
CA THR A 333 -15.04 -25.36 -8.00
C THR A 333 -14.62 -25.38 -9.46
N LEU A 334 -13.90 -24.34 -9.91
CA LEU A 334 -13.44 -24.25 -11.30
C LEU A 334 -12.48 -25.38 -11.67
N ARG A 335 -11.58 -25.76 -10.75
CA ARG A 335 -10.65 -26.89 -10.99
C ARG A 335 -11.39 -28.21 -11.13
N LEU A 336 -12.41 -28.46 -10.31
CA LEU A 336 -13.24 -29.66 -10.40
C LEU A 336 -14.06 -29.70 -11.69
N GLU A 337 -14.67 -28.58 -12.07
CA GLU A 337 -15.41 -28.48 -13.33
C GLU A 337 -14.54 -28.68 -14.57
N ARG A 338 -13.32 -28.16 -14.56
CA ARG A 338 -12.34 -28.39 -15.63
C ARG A 338 -12.03 -29.87 -15.81
N LEU A 339 -11.89 -30.59 -14.70
CA LEU A 339 -11.64 -32.03 -14.72
C LEU A 339 -12.86 -32.78 -15.29
N CYS A 340 -14.07 -32.50 -14.80
CA CYS A 340 -15.30 -33.09 -15.34
C CYS A 340 -15.49 -32.78 -16.83
N GLY A 341 -15.25 -31.54 -17.24
CA GLY A 341 -15.38 -31.10 -18.63
C GLY A 341 -14.36 -31.75 -19.56
N ALA A 342 -13.13 -31.99 -19.10
CA ALA A 342 -12.13 -32.73 -19.87
C ALA A 342 -12.54 -34.19 -20.11
N LEU A 343 -13.24 -34.80 -19.15
CA LEU A 343 -13.69 -36.19 -19.26
C LEU A 343 -14.95 -36.36 -20.12
N GLU A 344 -15.67 -35.29 -20.46
CA GLU A 344 -16.92 -35.41 -21.23
C GLU A 344 -16.71 -35.56 -22.74
N TYR A 345 -15.55 -35.12 -23.25
CA TYR A 345 -15.26 -35.06 -24.69
C TYR A 345 -14.04 -35.91 -25.05
N PRO A 346 -14.22 -37.19 -25.45
CA PRO A 346 -13.13 -38.14 -25.72
C PRO A 346 -12.10 -37.68 -26.77
N GLY A 347 -12.51 -36.85 -27.73
CA GLY A 347 -11.62 -36.33 -28.78
C GLY A 347 -10.84 -35.06 -28.40
N GLU A 348 -11.13 -34.47 -27.24
CA GLU A 348 -10.51 -33.22 -26.77
C GLU A 348 -10.24 -33.26 -25.25
N ALA A 349 -9.83 -34.41 -24.70
CA ALA A 349 -9.66 -34.59 -23.26
C ALA A 349 -8.40 -33.88 -22.73
N ARG A 350 -8.48 -32.55 -22.68
CA ARG A 350 -7.45 -31.66 -22.14
C ARG A 350 -8.07 -30.68 -21.15
N LEU A 351 -7.30 -30.28 -20.16
CA LEU A 351 -7.70 -29.27 -19.19
C LEU A 351 -7.77 -27.88 -19.84
N LYS A 352 -8.93 -27.52 -20.40
CA LYS A 352 -9.19 -26.18 -20.95
C LYS A 352 -9.09 -25.13 -19.85
N GLU A 353 -8.57 -23.94 -20.14
CA GLU A 353 -8.51 -22.85 -19.17
C GLU A 353 -9.93 -22.43 -18.75
N PRO A 354 -10.16 -22.17 -17.45
CA PRO A 354 -11.47 -21.77 -16.98
C PRO A 354 -11.76 -20.36 -17.51
N ASN A 355 -13.01 -20.12 -17.90
CA ASN A 355 -13.42 -18.78 -18.27
C ASN A 355 -13.51 -17.92 -17.00
N VAL A 356 -12.41 -17.26 -16.67
CA VAL A 356 -12.30 -16.36 -15.51
C VAL A 356 -12.90 -14.98 -15.79
N SER A 357 -13.50 -14.72 -16.95
CA SER A 357 -14.04 -13.39 -17.25
C SER A 357 -15.13 -12.96 -16.27
N LEU A 358 -16.07 -13.86 -15.90
CA LEU A 358 -17.06 -13.57 -14.85
C LEU A 358 -16.44 -13.48 -13.45
N PHE A 359 -15.45 -14.32 -13.16
CA PHE A 359 -14.67 -14.28 -11.93
C PHE A 359 -13.96 -12.91 -11.77
N ASN A 360 -13.33 -12.43 -12.83
CA ASN A 360 -12.66 -11.13 -12.87
C ASN A 360 -13.68 -9.98 -12.85
N VAL A 361 -14.83 -10.11 -13.49
CA VAL A 361 -15.87 -9.06 -13.44
C VAL A 361 -16.40 -8.87 -12.02
N VAL A 362 -16.72 -9.95 -11.30
CA VAL A 362 -17.22 -9.86 -9.91
C VAL A 362 -16.11 -9.49 -8.92
N LYS A 363 -14.89 -10.01 -9.11
CA LYS A 363 -13.72 -9.65 -8.30
C LYS A 363 -13.29 -8.19 -8.51
N ASN A 364 -13.41 -7.66 -9.73
CA ASN A 364 -12.94 -6.32 -10.10
C ASN A 364 -14.05 -5.25 -10.00
N HIS A 365 -15.32 -5.63 -9.84
CA HIS A 365 -16.39 -4.70 -9.46
C HIS A 365 -16.24 -4.36 -7.98
N GLY A 366 -15.42 -3.35 -7.68
CA GLY A 366 -15.32 -2.79 -6.33
C GLY A 366 -16.70 -2.36 -5.82
N GLY A 367 -17.06 -2.82 -4.62
CA GLY A 367 -18.33 -2.54 -3.95
C GLY A 367 -18.53 -3.42 -2.72
N GLU A 368 -19.35 -2.96 -1.78
CA GLU A 368 -19.76 -3.76 -0.63
C GLU A 368 -20.82 -4.78 -1.07
N LEU A 369 -20.54 -6.07 -0.90
CA LEU A 369 -21.55 -7.12 -1.12
C LEU A 369 -22.45 -7.23 0.12
N ALA A 370 -23.77 -7.23 -0.11
CA ALA A 370 -24.74 -7.53 0.94
C ALA A 370 -24.63 -8.99 1.37
N ASP A 371 -24.87 -9.26 2.66
CA ASP A 371 -24.80 -10.58 3.29
C ASP A 371 -25.62 -11.65 2.56
N SER A 372 -26.82 -11.28 2.08
CA SER A 372 -27.69 -12.18 1.31
C SER A 372 -27.07 -12.63 -0.02
N THR A 373 -26.32 -11.75 -0.69
CA THR A 373 -25.60 -12.06 -1.93
C THR A 373 -24.42 -12.98 -1.66
N VAL A 374 -23.70 -12.75 -0.55
CA VAL A 374 -22.56 -13.59 -0.13
C VAL A 374 -23.02 -15.02 0.16
N VAL A 375 -24.09 -15.18 0.93
CA VAL A 375 -24.67 -16.50 1.25
C VAL A 375 -25.11 -17.21 -0.03
N SER A 376 -25.84 -16.52 -0.91
CA SER A 376 -26.29 -17.11 -2.18
C SER A 376 -25.12 -17.55 -3.06
N LEU A 377 -24.03 -16.79 -3.11
CA LEU A 377 -22.82 -17.18 -3.84
C LEU A 377 -22.19 -18.44 -3.25
N VAL A 378 -22.04 -18.53 -1.93
CA VAL A 378 -21.46 -19.70 -1.25
C VAL A 378 -22.32 -20.94 -1.48
N GLU A 379 -23.65 -20.84 -1.32
CA GLU A 379 -24.59 -21.94 -1.58
C GLU A 379 -24.48 -22.49 -3.01
N GLN A 380 -24.36 -21.59 -4.00
CA GLN A 380 -24.15 -21.97 -5.39
C GLN A 380 -22.82 -22.69 -5.61
N GLN A 381 -21.73 -22.23 -4.97
CA GLN A 381 -20.43 -22.90 -5.08
C GLN A 381 -20.45 -24.29 -4.46
N VAL A 382 -21.04 -24.44 -3.27
CA VAL A 382 -21.18 -25.74 -2.59
C VAL A 382 -21.93 -26.73 -3.48
N THR A 383 -23.07 -26.32 -4.03
CA THR A 383 -23.87 -27.16 -4.94
C THR A 383 -23.06 -27.65 -6.15
N ARG A 384 -22.25 -26.78 -6.76
CA ARG A 384 -21.40 -27.13 -7.91
C ARG A 384 -20.28 -28.11 -7.53
N ILE A 385 -19.66 -27.92 -6.36
CA ILE A 385 -18.66 -28.85 -5.83
C ILE A 385 -19.30 -30.22 -5.59
N GLU A 386 -20.47 -30.28 -4.95
CA GLU A 386 -21.17 -31.54 -4.70
C GLU A 386 -21.49 -32.29 -6.00
N MET A 387 -21.99 -31.58 -7.03
CA MET A 387 -22.30 -32.18 -8.32
C MET A 387 -21.06 -32.69 -9.05
N THR A 388 -19.96 -31.93 -9.03
CA THR A 388 -18.71 -32.34 -9.71
C THR A 388 -18.04 -33.51 -9.00
N VAL A 389 -17.96 -33.48 -7.67
CA VAL A 389 -17.43 -34.59 -6.87
C VAL A 389 -18.27 -35.85 -7.05
N SER A 390 -19.61 -35.74 -7.02
CA SER A 390 -20.51 -36.88 -7.27
C SER A 390 -20.29 -37.48 -8.66
N THR A 391 -20.12 -36.63 -9.67
CA THR A 391 -19.83 -37.08 -11.05
C THR A 391 -18.51 -37.84 -11.13
N LEU A 392 -17.45 -37.32 -10.50
CA LEU A 392 -16.13 -37.98 -10.47
C LEU A 392 -16.16 -39.28 -9.67
N ALA A 393 -16.92 -39.32 -8.57
CA ALA A 393 -17.08 -40.50 -7.74
C ALA A 393 -17.76 -41.64 -8.53
N ILE A 394 -18.85 -41.35 -9.26
CA ILE A 394 -19.54 -42.33 -10.11
C ILE A 394 -18.59 -42.86 -11.19
N ARG A 395 -17.84 -41.97 -11.85
CA ARG A 395 -16.83 -42.36 -12.85
C ARG A 395 -15.78 -43.29 -12.24
N ASN A 396 -15.22 -42.93 -11.08
CA ASN A 396 -14.21 -43.74 -10.39
C ASN A 396 -14.75 -45.10 -9.90
N MET A 397 -16.03 -45.18 -9.51
CA MET A 397 -16.64 -46.44 -9.09
C MET A 397 -16.76 -47.42 -10.26
N LEU A 398 -17.10 -46.94 -11.45
CA LEU A 398 -17.19 -47.78 -12.66
C LEU A 398 -15.82 -48.05 -13.29
N ARG A 399 -14.99 -47.03 -13.39
CA ARG A 399 -13.65 -47.06 -13.98
C ARG A 399 -12.67 -46.35 -13.04
N PRO A 400 -12.02 -47.09 -12.14
CA PRO A 400 -11.11 -46.51 -11.16
C PRO A 400 -9.94 -45.80 -11.83
N PHE A 401 -9.64 -44.58 -11.40
CA PHE A 401 -8.44 -43.85 -11.82
C PHE A 401 -7.20 -44.51 -11.25
N ARG A 402 -6.25 -44.93 -12.10
CA ARG A 402 -5.00 -45.56 -11.69
C ARG A 402 -3.82 -44.61 -11.86
N PRO A 403 -2.74 -44.79 -11.07
CA PRO A 403 -1.49 -44.06 -11.30
C PRO A 403 -0.98 -44.31 -12.73
N HIS A 404 -0.61 -43.23 -13.43
CA HIS A 404 -0.16 -43.19 -14.84
C HIS A 404 -1.24 -43.18 -15.94
N ASP A 405 -2.52 -43.22 -15.58
CA ASP A 405 -3.59 -43.04 -16.57
C ASP A 405 -3.58 -41.61 -17.13
N ARG A 406 -3.89 -41.47 -18.43
CA ARG A 406 -4.07 -40.18 -19.09
C ARG A 406 -5.55 -39.79 -19.05
N LEU A 407 -5.83 -38.50 -19.23
CA LEU A 407 -7.22 -38.01 -19.30
C LEU A 407 -8.00 -38.65 -20.45
N ASP A 408 -7.35 -38.88 -21.59
CA ASP A 408 -7.93 -39.54 -22.75
C ASP A 408 -8.42 -40.97 -22.43
N ASP A 409 -7.74 -41.68 -21.53
CA ASP A 409 -8.08 -43.06 -21.16
C ASP A 409 -9.41 -43.16 -20.41
N HIS A 410 -9.82 -42.06 -19.78
CA HIS A 410 -11.03 -41.95 -18.96
C HIS A 410 -12.11 -41.06 -19.58
N ALA A 411 -11.81 -40.42 -20.71
CA ALA A 411 -12.72 -39.49 -21.34
C ALA A 411 -13.86 -40.25 -22.03
N MET A 412 -15.06 -40.02 -21.52
CA MET A 412 -16.30 -40.65 -21.95
C MET A 412 -17.49 -39.78 -21.49
N PRO A 413 -18.50 -39.52 -22.33
CA PRO A 413 -19.68 -38.78 -21.92
C PRO A 413 -20.36 -39.41 -20.69
N ILE A 414 -20.82 -38.60 -19.75
CA ILE A 414 -21.43 -39.09 -18.50
C ILE A 414 -22.69 -39.92 -18.78
N LYS A 415 -23.38 -39.65 -19.89
CA LYS A 415 -24.50 -40.46 -20.37
C LYS A 415 -24.10 -41.92 -20.58
N ASP A 416 -22.95 -42.16 -21.20
CA ASP A 416 -22.50 -43.50 -21.55
C ASP A 416 -22.02 -44.24 -20.29
N VAL A 417 -21.37 -43.52 -19.37
CA VAL A 417 -21.04 -44.00 -18.01
C VAL A 417 -22.30 -44.49 -17.29
N LEU A 418 -23.37 -43.67 -17.29
CA LEU A 418 -24.63 -44.02 -16.64
C LEU A 418 -25.36 -45.17 -17.34
N GLN A 419 -25.25 -45.28 -18.66
CA GLN A 419 -25.80 -46.39 -19.42
C GLN A 419 -25.06 -47.69 -19.09
N GLU A 420 -23.74 -47.66 -18.96
CA GLU A 420 -22.92 -48.80 -18.50
C GLU A 420 -23.34 -49.23 -17.09
N LEU A 421 -23.54 -48.28 -16.17
CA LEU A 421 -24.06 -48.55 -14.82
C LEU A 421 -25.44 -49.24 -14.88
N GLN A 422 -26.35 -48.74 -15.73
CA GLN A 422 -27.69 -49.28 -15.85
C GLN A 422 -27.68 -50.72 -16.37
N THR A 423 -26.81 -51.02 -17.34
CA THR A 423 -26.63 -52.39 -17.86
C THR A 423 -26.11 -53.32 -16.78
N GLN A 424 -25.05 -52.94 -16.06
CA GLN A 424 -24.51 -53.76 -14.97
C GLN A 424 -25.54 -54.01 -13.85
N LEU A 425 -26.35 -53.01 -13.51
CA LEU A 425 -27.44 -53.15 -12.54
C LEU A 425 -28.53 -54.10 -13.05
N ALA A 426 -28.87 -54.07 -14.33
CA ALA A 426 -29.85 -54.98 -14.93
C ALA A 426 -29.34 -56.43 -14.93
N GLU A 427 -28.06 -56.65 -15.30
CA GLU A 427 -27.41 -57.95 -15.24
C GLU A 427 -27.35 -58.49 -13.82
N TYR A 428 -26.96 -57.66 -12.85
CA TYR A 428 -26.94 -58.04 -11.45
C TYR A 428 -28.33 -58.44 -10.94
N ARG A 429 -29.39 -57.71 -11.33
CA ARG A 429 -30.79 -58.07 -11.00
C ARG A 429 -31.18 -59.41 -11.62
N ALA A 430 -30.88 -59.63 -12.90
CA ALA A 430 -31.17 -60.89 -13.59
C ALA A 430 -30.43 -62.08 -12.96
N LEU A 431 -29.15 -61.92 -12.60
CA LEU A 431 -28.38 -62.94 -11.90
C LEU A 431 -28.95 -63.22 -10.51
N LYS A 432 -29.35 -62.19 -9.78
CA LYS A 432 -29.99 -62.34 -8.46
C LYS A 432 -31.32 -63.09 -8.57
N GLU A 433 -32.12 -62.81 -9.60
CA GLU A 433 -33.36 -63.54 -9.89
C GLU A 433 -33.06 -65.01 -10.25
N GLN A 434 -32.09 -65.28 -11.12
CA GLN A 434 -31.68 -66.65 -11.44
C GLN A 434 -31.20 -67.43 -10.22
N ILE A 435 -30.38 -66.81 -9.36
CA ILE A 435 -29.95 -67.43 -8.09
C ILE A 435 -31.14 -67.69 -7.18
N SER A 436 -32.12 -66.78 -7.12
CA SER A 436 -33.33 -66.98 -6.32
C SER A 436 -34.22 -68.12 -6.85
N VAL A 437 -34.33 -68.26 -8.18
CA VAL A 437 -35.09 -69.34 -8.84
C VAL A 437 -34.35 -70.68 -8.70
N SER A 438 -33.03 -70.71 -8.83
CA SER A 438 -32.22 -71.90 -8.57
C SER A 438 -32.26 -72.32 -7.10
N ALA A 439 -32.28 -71.37 -6.16
CA ALA A 439 -32.47 -71.66 -4.73
C ALA A 439 -33.88 -72.23 -4.44
N ALA A 440 -34.91 -71.72 -5.12
CA ALA A 440 -36.28 -72.26 -5.03
C ALA A 440 -36.45 -73.63 -5.71
N GLY A 441 -35.63 -73.95 -6.72
CA GLY A 441 -35.62 -75.26 -7.38
C GLY A 441 -34.91 -76.36 -6.58
N ILE A 442 -34.10 -76.00 -5.57
CA ILE A 442 -33.39 -76.94 -4.70
C ILE A 442 -34.26 -77.38 -3.51
N THR A 443 -35.33 -76.64 -3.18
CA THR A 443 -36.21 -76.96 -2.05
C THR A 443 -37.24 -78.08 -2.32
N ASP A 444 -37.34 -78.60 -3.55
CA ASP A 444 -38.33 -79.64 -3.91
C ASP A 444 -37.79 -81.09 -3.85
N ARG A 445 -36.67 -81.30 -3.15
CA ARG A 445 -36.20 -82.66 -2.78
C ARG A 445 -36.02 -82.78 -1.28
N SER A 446 -37.12 -83.03 -0.59
CA SER A 446 -37.12 -83.54 0.78
C SER A 446 -36.60 -84.98 0.85
N PRO A 447 -35.78 -85.29 1.87
CA PRO A 447 -36.07 -86.45 2.70
C PRO A 447 -36.38 -86.03 4.15
N SER A 448 -37.23 -86.84 4.77
CA SER A 448 -37.80 -86.76 6.12
C SER A 448 -36.84 -86.32 7.23
N TYR A 449 -37.33 -85.53 8.20
CA TYR A 449 -37.76 -86.01 9.53
C TYR A 449 -38.23 -84.86 10.43
N ALA A 450 -39.40 -85.08 11.04
CA ALA A 450 -39.86 -84.70 12.39
C ALA A 450 -39.51 -83.33 13.04
N ALA A 451 -40.61 -82.61 13.30
CA ALA A 451 -41.06 -82.13 14.62
C ALA A 451 -40.62 -80.74 15.16
N THR A 452 -41.67 -79.90 15.37
CA THR A 452 -41.94 -79.00 16.53
C THR A 452 -40.96 -77.82 16.76
N ASP A 453 -41.34 -76.59 17.10
CA ASP A 453 -42.60 -76.00 17.57
C ASP A 453 -42.52 -74.45 17.54
N LEU A 454 -43.69 -73.80 17.57
CA LEU A 454 -44.02 -72.42 17.97
C LEU A 454 -43.24 -71.22 17.39
N ALA A 455 -43.80 -70.42 16.48
CA ALA A 455 -44.88 -69.44 16.67
C ALA A 455 -44.53 -68.17 17.51
N SER A 456 -44.27 -67.11 16.74
CA SER A 456 -44.97 -65.82 16.81
C SER A 456 -44.43 -64.69 17.71
N LEU A 457 -44.15 -63.57 17.03
CA LEU A 457 -44.69 -62.21 17.25
C LEU A 457 -43.64 -61.09 17.34
N LYS A 458 -43.56 -60.37 16.21
CA LYS A 458 -43.62 -58.90 16.06
C LYS A 458 -42.45 -58.03 16.52
N ASP A 459 -41.89 -57.38 15.50
CA ASP A 459 -41.69 -55.93 15.37
C ASP A 459 -41.08 -55.17 16.54
N ARG A 460 -39.88 -54.59 16.29
CA ARG A 460 -39.73 -53.13 16.21
C ARG A 460 -38.30 -52.70 15.83
N ASN A 461 -38.27 -51.79 14.85
CA ASN A 461 -37.45 -50.57 14.78
C ASN A 461 -35.93 -50.62 14.51
N SER A 462 -35.60 -50.12 13.31
CA SER A 462 -34.70 -48.99 13.02
C SER A 462 -33.38 -48.86 13.79
N SER A 463 -32.26 -48.85 13.07
CA SER A 463 -31.57 -47.59 12.66
C SER A 463 -30.19 -47.91 12.11
N ALA A 464 -29.89 -47.29 10.97
CA ALA A 464 -28.55 -47.19 10.43
C ALA A 464 -27.80 -46.07 11.17
N SER A 465 -26.50 -46.24 11.40
CA SER A 465 -25.57 -45.12 11.52
C SER A 465 -24.18 -45.51 11.04
N SER A 466 -23.73 -44.67 10.11
CA SER A 466 -22.42 -44.49 9.50
C SER A 466 -21.19 -44.69 10.40
N SER A 467 -20.15 -45.31 9.86
CA SER A 467 -18.80 -45.28 10.40
C SER A 467 -17.87 -44.46 9.49
N PHE A 468 -17.42 -43.34 10.06
CA PHE A 468 -16.35 -42.47 9.59
C PHE A 468 -14.99 -43.18 9.60
N LEU A 469 -14.14 -42.84 8.63
CA LEU A 469 -12.72 -43.18 8.59
C LEU A 469 -11.95 -42.39 9.65
N HIS A 470 -11.18 -43.08 10.49
CA HIS A 470 -10.10 -42.50 11.29
C HIS A 470 -8.80 -43.22 10.94
N MET A 471 -7.80 -42.46 10.46
CA MET A 471 -6.42 -42.92 10.30
C MET A 471 -5.79 -43.15 11.68
N SER A 472 -5.06 -44.26 11.82
CA SER A 472 -4.33 -44.65 13.02
C SER A 472 -2.84 -44.38 12.85
N ILE A 473 -2.24 -43.70 13.83
CA ILE A 473 -0.78 -43.64 14.05
C ILE A 473 -0.43 -44.82 14.98
N PRO A 474 0.65 -45.59 14.75
CA PRO A 474 1.06 -46.63 15.69
C PRO A 474 1.89 -46.00 16.83
N ALA A 475 1.55 -46.41 18.06
CA ALA A 475 2.35 -46.13 19.26
C ALA A 475 3.47 -47.16 19.36
N ASP A 476 4.70 -46.67 19.47
CA ASP A 476 5.88 -47.47 19.83
C ASP A 476 5.93 -47.71 21.35
N ASP A 477 6.50 -48.87 21.66
CA ASP A 477 6.66 -49.50 22.96
C ASP A 477 7.42 -48.67 24.00
N VAL A 478 7.04 -48.94 25.25
CA VAL A 478 7.76 -48.64 26.48
C VAL A 478 9.02 -49.50 26.55
N ASP A 479 10.20 -48.89 26.74
CA ASP A 479 11.16 -49.27 27.79
C ASP A 479 12.38 -48.32 27.86
N ASN A 480 12.67 -47.89 29.10
CA ASN A 480 13.83 -47.15 29.65
C ASN A 480 14.06 -45.67 29.32
#